data_AF-A0A2H6AAX9-F1
#
_entry.id   AF-A0A2H6AAX9-F1
#
_cell.length_a   1.000
_cell.length_b   1.000
_cell.length_c   1.000
_cell.angle_alpha   90.00
_cell.angle_beta   90.00
_cell.angle_gamma   90.00
#
_symmetry.space_group_name_H-M   'P 1'
#
loop_
_entity.id
_entity.type
_entity.pdbx_description
1 polymer ?
#
loop_
_entity_poly.entity_id
_entity_poly.type
_entity_poly.pdbx_seq_one_letter_code
_entity_poly.pdbx_strand_id
1 'polypeptide(L)'
;MLEDPQALAVHARAKAALDSIDQLARQQWDAEQAKLAARPIEERQRALEKLAQRFAGTSTAEQIRHTLAQLAETQRQELAQRQQLAASLLEAAQADFSQHNWLACLERCDRLLREFADLPEAKQAQALLEQLKTQPEHMQRACDRLTERLGELHLALAESWLRKGEPQLAIATYQKVSAMFPGTRYAELARVRLHQLTENPFQQTQFSP
;
A
#
# COMPACT_ATOMS: atom_id res chain seq x y z
N MET A 1 64.19 0.57 32.97
CA MET A 1 62.93 1.22 32.57
C MET A 1 61.92 0.89 33.65
N LEU A 2 61.85 1.72 34.68
CA LEU A 2 60.87 1.61 35.76
C LEU A 2 59.65 2.41 35.32
N GLU A 3 58.56 1.72 34.98
CA GLU A 3 57.28 2.38 34.77
C GLU A 3 56.86 3.02 36.10
N ASP A 4 56.68 4.33 36.09
CA ASP A 4 56.31 5.10 37.28
C ASP A 4 55.00 4.56 37.88
N PRO A 5 54.97 4.09 39.14
CA PRO A 5 53.77 3.54 39.76
C PRO A 5 52.65 4.59 39.89
N GLN A 6 53.00 5.88 39.91
CA GLN A 6 52.04 6.98 39.85
C GLN A 6 51.41 7.13 38.45
N ALA A 7 52.15 6.89 37.37
CA ALA A 7 51.62 6.91 36.01
C ALA A 7 50.61 5.77 35.78
N LEU A 8 50.89 4.57 36.31
CA LEU A 8 49.98 3.43 36.31
C LEU A 8 48.69 3.70 37.11
N ALA A 9 48.80 4.37 38.26
CA ALA A 9 47.64 4.73 39.09
C ALA A 9 46.74 5.81 38.45
N VAL A 10 47.33 6.79 37.75
CA VAL A 10 46.58 7.79 36.97
C VAL A 10 45.86 7.13 35.79
N HIS A 11 46.51 6.18 35.11
CA HIS A 11 45.90 5.39 34.05
C HIS A 11 44.70 4.57 34.54
N ALA A 12 44.81 3.95 35.73
CA ALA A 12 43.72 3.16 36.33
C ALA A 12 42.50 4.02 36.69
N ARG A 13 42.71 5.21 37.27
CA ARG A 13 41.62 6.16 37.59
C ARG A 13 40.96 6.73 36.34
N ALA A 14 41.74 7.09 35.32
CA ALA A 14 41.20 7.56 34.05
C ALA A 14 40.34 6.49 33.37
N LYS A 15 40.77 5.22 33.42
CA LYS A 15 40.00 4.10 32.88
C LYS A 15 38.68 3.88 33.65
N ALA A 16 38.71 3.89 34.98
CA ALA A 16 37.51 3.77 35.79
C ALA A 16 36.51 4.92 35.56
N ALA A 17 37.00 6.14 35.33
CA ALA A 17 36.16 7.29 34.98
C ALA A 17 35.50 7.10 33.60
N LEU A 18 36.25 6.63 32.59
CA LEU A 18 35.71 6.33 31.27
C LEU A 18 34.64 5.22 31.32
N ASP A 19 34.88 4.15 32.08
CA ASP A 19 33.92 3.05 32.25
C ASP A 19 32.61 3.54 32.92
N SER A 20 32.71 4.48 33.87
CA SER A 20 31.54 5.07 34.52
C SER A 20 30.71 5.96 33.58
N ILE A 21 31.39 6.70 32.68
CA ILE A 21 30.74 7.51 31.65
C ILE A 21 30.04 6.61 30.63
N ASP A 22 30.67 5.50 30.23
CA ASP A 22 30.09 4.50 29.34
C ASP A 22 28.84 3.84 29.96
N GLN A 23 28.89 3.49 31.25
CA GLN A 23 27.73 2.92 31.96
C GLN A 23 26.56 3.91 32.06
N LEU A 24 26.83 5.17 32.39
CA LEU A 24 25.80 6.22 32.42
C LEU A 24 25.19 6.46 31.03
N ALA A 25 26.03 6.45 29.99
CA ALA A 25 25.57 6.56 28.61
C ALA A 25 24.65 5.41 28.22
N ARG A 26 24.98 4.16 28.60
CA ARG A 26 24.14 2.98 28.33
C ARG A 26 22.79 3.06 29.04
N GLN A 27 22.76 3.42 30.32
CA GLN A 27 21.51 3.55 31.06
C GLN A 27 20.58 4.62 30.46
N GLN A 28 21.15 5.75 30.01
CA GLN A 28 20.36 6.80 29.34
C GLN A 28 19.91 6.36 27.95
N TRP A 29 20.74 5.62 27.22
CA TRP A 29 20.36 5.03 25.94
C TRP A 29 19.18 4.08 26.07
N ASP A 30 19.25 3.13 27.00
CA ASP A 30 18.20 2.12 27.20
C ASP A 30 16.86 2.78 27.61
N ALA A 31 16.90 3.80 28.47
CA ALA A 31 15.72 4.55 28.88
C ALA A 31 15.09 5.37 27.75
N GLU A 32 15.90 5.90 26.84
CA GLU A 32 15.41 6.69 25.70
C GLU A 32 15.03 5.80 24.50
N GLN A 33 15.59 4.60 24.35
CA GLN A 33 15.32 3.71 23.22
C GLN A 33 13.83 3.38 23.08
N ALA A 34 13.15 3.09 24.19
CA ALA A 34 11.71 2.81 24.22
C ALA A 34 10.87 4.03 23.80
N LYS A 35 11.28 5.24 24.21
CA LYS A 35 10.60 6.48 23.83
C LYS A 35 10.86 6.84 22.36
N LEU A 36 12.04 6.53 21.85
CA LEU A 36 12.45 6.79 20.47
C LEU A 36 11.74 5.88 19.47
N ALA A 37 11.40 4.65 19.85
CA ALA A 37 10.65 3.72 19.01
C ALA A 37 9.24 4.21 18.66
N ALA A 38 8.59 4.97 19.56
CA ALA A 38 7.24 5.50 19.37
C ALA A 38 7.20 6.83 18.59
N ARG A 39 8.34 7.43 18.26
CA ARG A 39 8.41 8.73 17.58
C ARG A 39 8.43 8.58 16.06
N PRO A 40 7.95 9.58 15.31
CA PRO A 40 8.13 9.64 13.87
C PRO A 40 9.62 9.62 13.50
N ILE A 41 9.93 9.06 12.33
CA ILE A 41 11.32 8.70 11.97
C ILE A 41 12.25 9.92 11.96
N GLU A 42 11.78 11.08 11.50
CA GLU A 42 12.58 12.33 11.47
C GLU A 42 12.96 12.81 12.87
N GLU A 43 12.00 12.80 13.81
CA GLU A 43 12.27 13.19 15.20
C GLU A 43 13.17 12.18 15.90
N ARG A 44 12.98 10.89 15.60
CA ARG A 44 13.84 9.82 16.09
C ARG A 44 15.28 10.02 15.60
N GLN A 45 15.50 10.30 14.32
CA GLN A 45 16.82 10.57 13.76
C GLN A 45 17.51 11.76 14.45
N ARG A 46 16.81 12.90 14.57
CA ARG A 46 17.35 14.10 15.25
C ARG A 46 17.71 13.84 16.72
N ALA A 47 16.88 13.08 17.43
CA ALA A 47 17.15 12.74 18.82
C ALA A 47 18.34 11.77 18.96
N LEU A 48 18.46 10.80 18.07
CA LEU A 48 19.62 9.90 17.99
C LEU A 48 20.92 10.67 17.69
N GLU A 49 20.91 11.61 16.75
CA GLU A 49 22.08 12.45 16.44
C GLU A 49 22.53 13.28 17.64
N LYS A 50 21.59 13.89 18.37
CA LYS A 50 21.88 14.63 19.61
C LYS A 50 22.49 13.73 20.69
N LEU A 51 21.98 12.51 20.85
CA LEU A 51 22.54 11.54 21.80
C LEU A 51 23.94 11.08 21.39
N ALA A 52 24.17 10.84 20.10
CA ALA A 52 25.49 10.47 19.57
C ALA A 52 26.53 11.58 19.79
N GLN A 53 26.14 12.85 19.64
CA GLN A 53 27.01 13.99 19.93
C GLN A 53 27.29 14.14 21.43
N ARG A 54 26.26 13.97 22.28
CA ARG A 54 26.40 14.07 23.74
C ARG A 54 27.33 13.01 24.32
N PHE A 55 27.33 11.81 23.75
CA PHE A 55 28.15 10.69 24.21
C PHE A 55 29.34 10.40 23.28
N ALA A 56 29.83 11.39 22.55
CA ALA A 56 30.94 11.20 21.62
C ALA A 56 32.17 10.55 22.32
N GLY A 57 32.69 9.50 21.70
CA GLY A 57 33.83 8.73 22.24
C GLY A 57 33.47 7.52 23.10
N THR A 58 32.18 7.32 23.41
CA THR A 58 31.68 6.13 24.15
C THR A 58 31.30 4.98 23.22
N SER A 59 31.25 3.75 23.76
CA SER A 59 30.70 2.59 23.04
C SER A 59 29.21 2.79 22.67
N THR A 60 28.47 3.54 23.49
CA THR A 60 27.06 3.89 23.23
C THR A 60 26.90 4.77 21.98
N ALA A 61 27.80 5.73 21.75
CA ALA A 61 27.76 6.55 20.54
C ALA A 61 28.02 5.74 19.26
N GLU A 62 28.83 4.68 19.31
CA GLU A 62 29.00 3.75 18.19
C GLU A 62 27.71 2.96 17.90
N GLN A 63 27.03 2.47 18.94
CA GLN A 63 25.74 1.79 18.80
C GLN A 63 24.66 2.72 18.22
N ILE A 64 24.62 3.98 18.66
CA ILE A 64 23.68 4.98 18.13
C ILE A 64 23.98 5.25 16.65
N ARG A 65 25.26 5.43 16.27
CA ARG A 65 25.67 5.59 14.87
C ARG A 65 25.29 4.40 14.01
N HIS A 66 25.46 3.18 14.53
CA HIS A 66 25.03 1.96 13.85
C HIS A 66 23.51 1.94 13.65
N THR A 67 22.74 2.32 14.67
CA THR A 67 21.27 2.39 14.59
C THR A 67 20.81 3.44 13.57
N LEU A 68 21.48 4.61 13.52
CA LEU A 68 21.22 5.62 12.50
C LEU A 68 21.53 5.10 11.08
N ALA A 69 22.63 4.39 10.90
CA ALA A 69 22.98 3.78 9.62
C ALA A 69 21.93 2.74 9.18
N GLN A 70 21.47 1.89 10.10
CA GLN A 70 20.41 0.92 9.83
C GLN A 70 19.08 1.59 9.45
N LEU A 71 18.69 2.66 10.14
CA LEU A 71 17.48 3.41 9.81
C LEU A 71 17.58 4.06 8.43
N ALA A 72 18.73 4.67 8.10
CA ALA A 72 18.96 5.25 6.79
C ALA A 72 18.94 4.19 5.67
N GLU A 73 19.50 3.01 5.92
CA GLU A 73 19.46 1.89 4.97
C GLU A 73 18.03 1.38 4.77
N THR A 74 17.27 1.23 5.86
CA THR A 74 15.85 0.82 5.77
C THR A 74 15.03 1.82 4.96
N GLN A 75 15.20 3.13 5.21
CA GLN A 75 14.53 4.18 4.43
C GLN A 75 14.90 4.14 2.95
N ARG A 76 16.18 3.91 2.63
CA ARG A 76 16.63 3.77 1.23
C ARG A 76 15.98 2.56 0.56
N GLN A 77 15.89 1.44 1.26
CA GLN A 77 15.26 0.23 0.75
C GLN A 77 13.76 0.42 0.52
N GLU A 78 13.05 1.04 1.47
CA GLU A 78 11.63 1.36 1.33
C GLU A 78 11.37 2.29 0.14
N LEU A 79 12.19 3.34 -0.02
CA LEU A 79 12.09 4.26 -1.14
C LEU A 79 12.39 3.57 -2.48
N ALA A 80 13.42 2.72 -2.54
CA ALA A 80 13.75 1.94 -3.73
C ALA A 80 12.63 0.96 -4.11
N GLN A 81 12.06 0.25 -3.13
CA GLN A 81 10.92 -0.63 -3.35
C GLN A 81 9.70 0.15 -3.86
N ARG A 82 9.43 1.31 -3.25
CA ARG A 82 8.33 2.19 -3.67
C ARG A 82 8.51 2.66 -5.12
N GLN A 83 9.73 3.03 -5.50
CA GLN A 83 10.07 3.40 -6.87
C GLN A 83 9.93 2.23 -7.85
N GLN A 84 10.40 1.03 -7.48
CA GLN A 84 10.24 -0.18 -8.30
C GLN A 84 8.77 -0.53 -8.53
N LEU A 85 7.95 -0.44 -7.48
CA LEU A 85 6.51 -0.66 -7.58
C LEU A 85 5.86 0.37 -8.51
N ALA A 86 6.17 1.66 -8.34
CA ALA A 86 5.66 2.71 -9.23
C ALA A 86 6.08 2.50 -10.69
N ALA A 87 7.33 2.14 -10.94
CA ALA A 87 7.83 1.84 -12.28
C ALA A 87 7.10 0.66 -12.92
N SER A 88 6.96 -0.46 -12.19
CA SER A 88 6.23 -1.63 -12.67
C SER A 88 4.75 -1.33 -12.97
N LEU A 89 4.12 -0.48 -12.16
CA LEU A 89 2.73 -0.07 -12.34
C LEU A 89 2.58 0.83 -13.57
N LEU A 90 3.56 1.70 -13.83
CA LEU A 90 3.60 2.54 -15.02
C LEU A 90 3.82 1.71 -16.29
N GLU A 91 4.77 0.76 -16.28
CA GLU A 91 4.97 -0.18 -17.39
C GLU A 91 3.69 -0.95 -17.70
N ALA A 92 3.00 -1.43 -16.67
CA ALA A 92 1.71 -2.09 -16.82
C ALA A 92 0.63 -1.14 -17.38
N ALA A 93 0.60 0.13 -16.99
CA ALA A 93 -0.33 1.11 -17.55
C ALA A 93 -0.06 1.40 -19.02
N GLN A 94 1.22 1.52 -19.41
CA GLN A 94 1.62 1.69 -20.81
C GLN A 94 1.30 0.45 -21.66
N ALA A 95 1.50 -0.75 -21.11
CA ALA A 95 1.11 -1.99 -21.76
C ALA A 95 -0.41 -2.04 -22.01
N ASP A 96 -1.23 -1.71 -21.02
CA ASP A 96 -2.69 -1.64 -21.19
C ASP A 96 -3.09 -0.61 -22.25
N PHE A 97 -2.42 0.54 -22.29
CA PHE A 97 -2.66 1.55 -23.31
C PHE A 97 -2.38 1.01 -24.72
N SER A 98 -1.26 0.30 -24.90
CA SER A 98 -0.94 -0.34 -26.18
C SER A 98 -1.91 -1.46 -26.58
N GLN A 99 -2.48 -2.16 -25.59
CA GLN A 99 -3.43 -3.24 -25.78
C GLN A 99 -4.88 -2.75 -25.92
N HIS A 100 -5.11 -1.43 -25.92
CA HIS A 100 -6.44 -0.81 -25.96
C HIS A 100 -7.32 -1.19 -24.75
N ASN A 101 -6.70 -1.58 -23.64
CA ASN A 101 -7.39 -1.88 -22.38
C ASN A 101 -7.54 -0.60 -21.54
N TRP A 102 -8.39 0.30 -22.03
CA TRP A 102 -8.50 1.66 -21.51
C TRP A 102 -8.95 1.74 -20.04
N LEU A 103 -9.86 0.86 -19.62
CA LEU A 103 -10.33 0.85 -18.23
C LEU A 103 -9.20 0.51 -17.26
N ALA A 104 -8.45 -0.57 -17.52
CA ALA A 104 -7.36 -0.98 -16.67
C ALA A 104 -6.22 0.06 -16.66
N CYS A 105 -5.97 0.68 -17.81
CA CYS A 105 -5.04 1.79 -17.92
C CYS A 105 -5.45 2.98 -17.03
N LEU A 106 -6.72 3.39 -17.07
CA LEU A 106 -7.27 4.46 -16.22
C LEU A 106 -7.14 4.13 -14.72
N GLU A 107 -7.50 2.91 -14.31
CA GLU A 107 -7.38 2.46 -12.92
C GLU A 107 -5.93 2.50 -12.44
N ARG A 108 -4.96 2.08 -13.26
CA ARG A 108 -3.53 2.11 -12.91
C ARG A 108 -2.99 3.53 -12.86
N CYS A 109 -3.38 4.41 -13.79
CA CYS A 109 -3.01 5.82 -13.76
C CYS A 109 -3.56 6.54 -12.53
N ASP A 110 -4.84 6.33 -12.17
CA ASP A 110 -5.43 6.89 -10.96
C ASP A 110 -4.73 6.39 -9.70
N ARG A 111 -4.38 5.09 -9.65
CA ARG A 111 -3.57 4.52 -8.56
C ARG A 111 -2.19 5.19 -8.45
N LEU A 112 -1.48 5.37 -9.56
CA LEU A 112 -0.18 6.07 -9.59
C LEU A 112 -0.29 7.49 -9.04
N LEU A 113 -1.32 8.22 -9.45
CA LEU A 113 -1.54 9.61 -9.01
C LEU A 113 -1.92 9.71 -7.53
N ARG A 114 -2.57 8.70 -6.94
CA ARG A 114 -2.95 8.69 -5.53
C ARG A 114 -1.84 8.19 -4.60
N GLU A 115 -1.16 7.11 -4.98
CA GLU A 115 -0.19 6.43 -4.11
C GLU A 115 1.26 6.94 -4.30
N PHE A 116 1.57 7.53 -5.46
CA PHE A 116 2.95 7.86 -5.87
C PHE A 116 3.09 9.28 -6.45
N ALA A 117 2.25 10.23 -6.02
CA ALA A 117 2.18 11.60 -6.55
C ALA A 117 3.52 12.37 -6.56
N ASP A 118 4.42 12.05 -5.64
CA ASP A 118 5.75 12.65 -5.48
C ASP A 118 6.80 12.09 -6.46
N LEU A 119 6.53 10.94 -7.07
CA LEU A 119 7.45 10.27 -7.99
C LEU A 119 7.26 10.74 -9.45
N PRO A 120 8.32 10.68 -10.28
CA PRO A 120 8.21 11.07 -11.69
C PRO A 120 7.24 10.20 -12.49
N GLU A 121 7.02 8.96 -12.08
CA GLU A 121 6.06 8.02 -12.69
C GLU A 121 4.63 8.56 -12.63
N ALA A 122 4.26 9.29 -11.58
CA ALA A 122 2.95 9.93 -11.49
C ALA A 122 2.77 11.03 -12.54
N LYS A 123 3.83 11.78 -12.88
CA LYS A 123 3.76 12.77 -13.97
C LYS A 123 3.58 12.10 -15.34
N GLN A 124 4.23 10.96 -15.55
CA GLN A 124 4.05 10.17 -16.78
C GLN A 124 2.64 9.58 -16.86
N ALA A 125 2.12 9.06 -15.74
CA ALA A 125 0.75 8.59 -15.63
C ALA A 125 -0.26 9.71 -15.89
N GLN A 126 0.02 10.94 -15.43
CA GLN A 126 -0.81 12.10 -15.71
C GLN A 126 -0.84 12.42 -17.20
N ALA A 127 0.32 12.44 -17.88
CA ALA A 127 0.38 12.67 -19.32
C ALA A 127 -0.42 11.62 -20.10
N LEU A 128 -0.30 10.35 -19.71
CA LEU A 128 -1.03 9.25 -20.32
C LEU A 128 -2.55 9.35 -20.08
N LEU A 129 -2.95 9.78 -18.88
CA LEU A 129 -4.35 10.05 -18.55
C LEU A 129 -4.93 11.20 -19.39
N GLU A 130 -4.18 12.28 -19.60
CA GLU A 130 -4.62 13.39 -20.45
C GLU A 130 -4.75 12.98 -21.93
N GLN A 131 -3.86 12.10 -22.41
CA GLN A 131 -4.00 11.51 -23.74
C GLN A 131 -5.29 10.69 -23.89
N LEU A 132 -5.65 9.89 -22.87
CA LEU A 132 -6.91 9.15 -22.84
C LEU A 132 -8.13 10.08 -22.83
N LYS A 133 -8.08 11.17 -22.06
CA LYS A 133 -9.18 12.15 -21.98
C LYS A 133 -9.38 12.93 -23.28
N THR A 134 -8.31 13.16 -24.04
CA THR A 134 -8.39 13.85 -25.33
C THR A 134 -9.13 13.03 -26.39
N GLN A 135 -9.25 11.71 -26.18
CA GLN A 135 -9.87 10.78 -27.12
C GLN A 135 -11.18 10.22 -26.55
N PRO A 136 -12.34 10.85 -26.84
CA PRO A 136 -13.61 10.46 -26.24
C PRO A 136 -14.02 9.01 -26.57
N GLU A 137 -13.60 8.47 -27.71
CA GLU A 137 -13.84 7.08 -28.09
C GLU A 137 -13.17 6.08 -27.13
N HIS A 138 -11.98 6.40 -26.61
CA HIS A 138 -11.29 5.56 -25.64
C HIS A 138 -12.00 5.60 -24.29
N MET A 139 -12.44 6.80 -23.88
CA MET A 139 -13.21 6.98 -22.66
C MET A 139 -14.57 6.26 -22.73
N GLN A 140 -15.25 6.33 -23.88
CA GLN A 140 -16.49 5.60 -24.11
C GLN A 140 -16.29 4.09 -23.96
N ARG A 141 -15.28 3.52 -24.62
CA ARG A 141 -14.95 2.10 -24.48
C ARG A 141 -14.61 1.69 -23.04
N ALA A 142 -13.94 2.56 -22.29
CA ALA A 142 -13.68 2.32 -20.87
C ALA A 142 -14.98 2.28 -20.05
N CYS A 143 -15.89 3.24 -20.29
CA CYS A 143 -17.22 3.27 -19.67
C CYS A 143 -18.06 2.05 -20.03
N ASP A 144 -18.05 1.63 -21.30
CA ASP A 144 -18.76 0.43 -21.75
C ASP A 144 -18.23 -0.81 -21.02
N ARG A 145 -16.90 -0.95 -20.93
CA ARG A 145 -16.27 -2.07 -20.20
C ARG A 145 -16.60 -2.07 -18.70
N LEU A 146 -16.64 -0.89 -18.08
CA LEU A 146 -17.03 -0.74 -16.69
C LEU A 146 -18.50 -1.14 -16.48
N THR A 147 -19.37 -0.74 -17.41
CA THR A 147 -20.80 -1.07 -17.42
C THR A 147 -21.00 -2.58 -17.57
N GLU A 148 -20.25 -3.23 -18.46
CA GLU A 148 -20.25 -4.68 -18.60
C GLU A 148 -19.91 -5.39 -17.29
N ARG A 149 -18.79 -5.01 -16.67
CA ARG A 149 -18.33 -5.59 -15.40
C ARG A 149 -19.32 -5.37 -14.26
N LEU A 150 -19.96 -4.20 -14.22
CA LEU A 150 -21.01 -3.90 -13.24
C LEU A 150 -22.26 -4.76 -13.46
N GLY A 151 -22.66 -4.98 -14.72
CA GLY A 151 -23.73 -5.90 -15.07
C GLY A 151 -23.47 -7.33 -14.60
N GLU A 152 -22.26 -7.84 -14.84
CA GLU A 152 -21.83 -9.16 -14.37
C GLU A 152 -21.88 -9.28 -12.85
N LEU A 153 -21.38 -8.28 -12.12
CA LEU A 153 -21.40 -8.25 -10.65
C LEU A 153 -22.82 -8.28 -10.08
N HIS A 154 -23.74 -7.51 -10.68
CA HIS A 154 -25.13 -7.53 -10.22
C HIS A 154 -25.84 -8.86 -10.49
N LEU A 155 -25.55 -9.52 -11.61
CA LEU A 155 -26.07 -10.86 -11.87
C LEU A 155 -25.52 -11.86 -10.84
N ALA A 156 -24.21 -11.84 -10.57
CA ALA A 156 -23.59 -12.69 -9.55
C ALA A 156 -24.15 -12.43 -8.14
N LEU A 157 -24.46 -11.17 -7.82
CA LEU A 157 -25.12 -10.81 -6.56
C LEU A 157 -26.53 -11.41 -6.47
N ALA A 158 -27.33 -11.33 -7.54
CA ALA A 158 -28.66 -11.92 -7.59
C ALA A 158 -28.61 -13.46 -7.42
N GLU A 159 -27.66 -14.12 -8.08
CA GLU A 159 -27.43 -15.57 -7.91
C GLU A 159 -27.01 -15.92 -6.48
N SER A 160 -26.20 -15.07 -5.85
CA SER A 160 -25.80 -15.26 -4.45
C SER A 160 -26.98 -15.17 -3.49
N TRP A 161 -27.97 -14.30 -3.76
CA TRP A 161 -29.22 -14.25 -3.00
C TRP A 161 -30.06 -15.51 -3.18
N LEU A 162 -30.14 -16.06 -4.40
CA LEU A 162 -30.82 -17.34 -4.65
C LEU A 162 -30.19 -18.49 -3.85
N ARG A 163 -28.85 -18.58 -3.84
CA ARG A 163 -28.13 -19.62 -3.07
C ARG A 163 -28.35 -19.50 -1.57
N LYS A 164 -28.58 -18.28 -1.06
CA LYS A 164 -28.91 -18.03 0.34
C LYS A 164 -30.37 -18.35 0.69
N GLY A 165 -31.21 -18.69 -0.28
CA GLY A 165 -32.63 -18.93 -0.06
C GLY A 165 -33.46 -17.66 0.07
N GLU A 166 -32.96 -16.53 -0.42
CA GLU A 166 -33.63 -15.21 -0.38
C GLU A 166 -34.12 -14.79 -1.78
N PRO A 167 -35.15 -15.45 -2.35
CA PRO A 167 -35.56 -15.23 -3.74
C PRO A 167 -36.14 -13.84 -4.00
N GLN A 168 -36.76 -13.21 -2.98
CA GLN A 168 -37.30 -11.85 -3.13
C GLN A 168 -36.18 -10.81 -3.37
N LEU A 169 -35.05 -10.95 -2.67
CA LEU A 169 -33.88 -10.09 -2.87
C LEU A 169 -33.23 -10.35 -4.23
N ALA A 170 -33.20 -11.59 -4.69
CA ALA A 170 -32.73 -11.93 -6.03
C ALA A 170 -33.61 -11.29 -7.12
N ILE A 171 -34.93 -11.39 -7.00
CA ILE A 171 -35.91 -10.76 -7.91
C ILE A 171 -35.69 -9.25 -7.95
N ALA A 172 -35.61 -8.59 -6.80
CA ALA A 172 -35.37 -7.15 -6.73
C ALA A 172 -34.03 -6.76 -7.40
N THR A 173 -33.00 -7.59 -7.22
CA THR A 173 -31.68 -7.36 -7.85
C THR A 173 -31.75 -7.54 -9.37
N TYR A 174 -32.44 -8.56 -9.89
CA TYR A 174 -32.62 -8.73 -11.33
C TYR A 174 -33.46 -7.61 -11.96
N GLN A 175 -34.53 -7.17 -11.29
CA GLN A 175 -35.31 -6.01 -11.76
C GLN A 175 -34.44 -4.76 -11.86
N LYS A 176 -33.57 -4.54 -10.87
CA LYS A 176 -32.59 -3.46 -10.89
C LYS A 176 -31.62 -3.58 -12.08
N VAL A 177 -31.13 -4.77 -12.40
CA VAL A 177 -30.28 -5.00 -13.59
C VAL A 177 -31.02 -4.63 -14.87
N SER A 178 -32.27 -5.07 -15.04
CA SER A 178 -33.06 -4.76 -16.24
C SER A 178 -33.33 -3.26 -16.38
N ALA A 179 -33.51 -2.54 -15.28
CA ALA A 179 -33.71 -1.08 -15.28
C ALA A 179 -32.41 -0.30 -15.52
N MET A 180 -31.29 -0.74 -14.95
CA MET A 180 -29.99 -0.04 -15.04
C MET A 180 -29.28 -0.26 -16.38
N PHE A 181 -29.46 -1.41 -17.02
CA PHE A 181 -28.74 -1.79 -18.24
C PHE A 181 -29.70 -2.14 -19.40
N PRO A 182 -30.64 -1.25 -19.77
CA PRO A 182 -31.68 -1.57 -20.74
C PRO A 182 -31.09 -1.92 -22.11
N GLY A 183 -31.66 -2.93 -22.77
CA GLY A 183 -31.23 -3.38 -24.10
C GLY A 183 -29.88 -4.10 -24.14
N THR A 184 -29.24 -4.32 -22.99
CA THR A 184 -28.00 -5.11 -22.91
C THR A 184 -28.27 -6.59 -22.73
N ARG A 185 -27.26 -7.44 -23.00
CA ARG A 185 -27.32 -8.88 -22.70
C ARG A 185 -27.64 -9.17 -21.23
N TYR A 186 -27.18 -8.33 -20.31
CA TYR A 186 -27.42 -8.49 -18.88
C TYR A 186 -28.89 -8.29 -18.51
N ALA A 187 -29.55 -7.30 -19.12
CA ALA A 187 -30.98 -7.10 -18.94
C ALA A 187 -31.80 -8.27 -19.49
N GLU A 188 -31.43 -8.82 -20.64
CA GLU A 188 -32.10 -10.00 -21.21
C GLU A 188 -31.91 -11.25 -20.32
N LEU A 189 -30.69 -11.49 -19.83
CA LEU A 189 -30.44 -12.57 -18.87
C LEU A 189 -31.25 -12.39 -17.58
N ALA A 190 -31.30 -11.16 -17.04
CA ALA A 190 -32.09 -10.86 -15.85
C ALA A 190 -33.59 -11.09 -16.10
N ARG A 191 -34.13 -10.72 -17.27
CA ARG A 191 -35.54 -10.97 -17.64
C ARG A 191 -35.84 -12.46 -17.73
N VAL A 192 -34.96 -13.24 -18.35
CA VAL A 192 -35.10 -14.71 -18.41
C VAL A 192 -35.11 -15.32 -17.01
N ARG A 193 -34.18 -14.90 -16.14
CA ARG A 193 -34.13 -15.37 -14.75
C ARG A 193 -35.35 -14.97 -13.94
N LEU A 194 -35.83 -13.74 -14.10
CA LEU A 194 -37.06 -13.28 -13.46
C LEU A 194 -38.25 -14.14 -13.87
N HIS A 195 -38.38 -14.42 -15.16
CA HIS A 195 -39.46 -15.28 -15.67
C HIS A 195 -39.41 -16.68 -15.07
N GLN A 196 -38.22 -17.30 -15.03
CA GLN A 196 -38.01 -18.61 -14.40
C GLN A 196 -38.41 -18.63 -12.92
N LEU A 197 -38.08 -17.57 -12.17
CA LEU A 197 -38.42 -17.46 -10.74
C LEU A 197 -39.92 -17.20 -10.51
N THR A 198 -40.60 -16.53 -11.45
CA THR A 198 -42.06 -16.35 -11.38
C THR A 198 -42.84 -17.58 -11.78
N GLU A 199 -42.34 -18.39 -12.73
CA GLU A 199 -43.00 -19.62 -13.17
C GLU A 199 -42.73 -20.80 -12.23
N ASN A 200 -41.55 -20.85 -11.60
CA ASN A 200 -41.15 -21.90 -10.65
C ASN A 200 -40.56 -21.29 -9.36
N PRO A 201 -41.39 -20.67 -8.50
CA PRO A 201 -40.92 -20.01 -7.27
C PRO A 201 -40.27 -20.96 -6.23
N PHE A 202 -40.36 -22.29 -6.42
CA PHE A 202 -39.98 -23.29 -5.41
C PHE A 202 -39.10 -24.44 -5.89
N GLN A 203 -38.53 -24.41 -7.11
CA GLN A 203 -37.45 -25.35 -7.40
C GLN A 203 -36.16 -24.84 -6.74
N GLN A 204 -36.02 -25.13 -5.45
CA GLN A 204 -34.73 -25.21 -4.78
C GLN A 204 -33.86 -26.14 -5.64
N THR A 205 -33.07 -25.57 -6.55
CA THR A 205 -32.07 -26.32 -7.28
C THR A 205 -31.06 -26.79 -6.26
N GLN A 206 -31.13 -28.09 -6.00
CA GLN A 206 -30.03 -28.90 -5.51
C GLN A 206 -28.80 -28.65 -6.41
N PHE A 207 -28.08 -27.56 -6.18
CA PHE A 207 -26.70 -27.47 -6.60
C PHE A 207 -25.90 -28.21 -5.53
N SER A 208 -25.75 -29.52 -5.73
CA SER A 208 -24.69 -30.29 -5.07
C SER A 208 -23.31 -29.82 -5.57
N PRO A 209 -22.28 -29.87 -4.71
CA PRO A 209 -20.95 -29.28 -4.93
C PRO A 209 -20.20 -29.86 -6.12
#